data_AF-A0A3T1DAH4-F1
#
_entry.id   AF-A0A3T1DAH4-F1
#
_cell.length_a   1.000
_cell.length_b   1.000
_cell.length_c   1.000
_cell.angle_alpha   90.00
_cell.angle_beta   90.00
_cell.angle_gamma   90.00
#
_symmetry.space_group_name_H-M   'P 1'
#
loop_
_entity.id
_entity.type
_entity.pdbx_description
1 polymer ?
#
loop_
_entity_poly.entity_id
_entity_poly.type
_entity_poly.pdbx_seq_one_letter_code
_entity_poly.pdbx_strand_id
1 'polypeptide(L)'
;MENPEQKEIMSSADPVKVTFEVQTVWKGQIENKTVVNTAVSGASCGYTGFALGAEYVVYAYGNADKLETGMCERTKLLESADEDITELGTGYDPIKTTANIGIAESVETGKSAGIGNSGELAQASGVENESATQGTSEMPKGYYIVPIIGAVSLVGLVIMLLAFRRKR
;
A
#
# COMPACT_ATOMS: atom_id res chain seq x y z
N MET A 1 -50.99 -15.90 -16.24
CA MET A 1 -49.71 -16.04 -15.50
C MET A 1 -48.94 -14.78 -15.80
N GLU A 2 -49.15 -13.74 -15.00
CA GLU A 2 -48.43 -12.48 -15.17
C GLU A 2 -47.00 -12.65 -14.64
N ASN A 3 -46.05 -12.20 -15.43
CA ASN A 3 -44.64 -12.15 -15.10
C ASN A 3 -44.46 -11.11 -13.96
N PRO A 4 -43.92 -11.48 -12.79
CA PRO A 4 -43.74 -10.53 -11.72
C PRO A 4 -42.70 -9.47 -12.13
N GLU A 5 -43.03 -8.20 -11.91
CA GLU A 5 -42.07 -7.11 -12.07
C GLU A 5 -40.89 -7.34 -11.12
N GLN A 6 -39.66 -7.41 -11.66
CA GLN A 6 -38.47 -7.60 -10.85
C GLN A 6 -38.16 -6.31 -10.10
N LYS A 7 -38.32 -6.35 -8.77
CA LYS A 7 -37.96 -5.25 -7.88
C LYS A 7 -36.47 -5.35 -7.57
N GLU A 8 -35.75 -4.24 -7.69
CA GLU A 8 -34.34 -4.12 -7.31
C GLU A 8 -34.19 -4.51 -5.82
N ILE A 9 -33.55 -5.66 -5.56
CA ILE A 9 -33.25 -6.14 -4.22
C ILE A 9 -31.81 -5.77 -3.87
N MET A 10 -31.64 -4.81 -2.97
CA MET A 10 -30.32 -4.45 -2.45
C MET A 10 -29.88 -5.44 -1.36
N SER A 11 -28.70 -6.03 -1.54
CA SER A 11 -28.02 -6.87 -0.55
C SER A 11 -27.06 -6.03 0.30
N SER A 12 -26.85 -6.43 1.56
CA SER A 12 -25.79 -5.84 2.39
C SER A 12 -24.39 -6.06 1.82
N ALA A 13 -24.23 -7.06 0.96
CA ALA A 13 -22.98 -7.41 0.28
C ALA A 13 -22.81 -6.73 -1.09
N ASP A 14 -23.79 -5.93 -1.54
CA ASP A 14 -23.67 -5.24 -2.82
C ASP A 14 -22.43 -4.32 -2.79
N PRO A 15 -21.60 -4.35 -3.85
CA PRO A 15 -20.35 -3.62 -3.87
C PRO A 15 -20.59 -2.12 -4.11
N VAL A 16 -19.86 -1.30 -3.37
CA VAL A 16 -19.73 0.14 -3.58
C VAL A 16 -18.29 0.41 -3.98
N LYS A 17 -18.10 1.25 -5.00
CA LYS A 17 -16.78 1.66 -5.49
C LYS A 17 -16.35 2.95 -4.81
N VAL A 18 -15.11 2.97 -4.36
CA VAL A 18 -14.44 4.14 -3.80
C VAL A 18 -13.17 4.39 -4.60
N THR A 19 -13.01 5.61 -5.09
CA THR A 19 -11.81 6.02 -5.84
C THR A 19 -10.91 6.84 -4.92
N PHE A 20 -9.66 6.42 -4.81
CA PHE A 20 -8.65 7.09 -4.01
C PHE A 20 -7.65 7.82 -4.91
N GLU A 21 -7.26 9.01 -4.48
CA GLU A 21 -5.98 9.61 -4.84
C GLU A 21 -4.94 9.05 -3.87
N VAL A 22 -4.12 8.11 -4.35
CA VAL A 22 -3.17 7.38 -3.51
C VAL A 22 -1.94 8.27 -3.30
N GLN A 23 -1.59 8.53 -2.03
CA GLN A 23 -0.41 9.33 -1.68
C GLN A 23 0.81 8.46 -1.39
N THR A 24 0.61 7.36 -0.66
CA THR A 24 1.68 6.45 -0.22
C THR A 24 1.24 5.01 -0.41
N VAL A 25 2.17 4.16 -0.85
CA VAL A 25 2.00 2.71 -0.99
C VAL A 25 2.97 2.00 -0.07
N TRP A 26 2.49 1.03 0.70
CA TRP A 26 3.33 0.18 1.54
C TRP A 26 3.52 -1.24 1.00
N LYS A 27 2.61 -1.69 0.13
CA LYS A 27 2.66 -3.04 -0.45
C LYS A 27 1.97 -3.08 -1.80
N GLY A 28 2.58 -3.80 -2.74
CA GLY A 28 2.03 -4.06 -4.07
C GLY A 28 2.28 -2.95 -5.08
N GLN A 29 1.79 -3.13 -6.30
CA GLN A 29 1.90 -2.15 -7.38
C GLN A 29 0.55 -1.46 -7.53
N ILE A 30 0.47 -0.21 -7.06
CA ILE A 30 -0.78 0.56 -6.97
C ILE A 30 -0.59 1.88 -7.72
N GLU A 31 -1.59 2.25 -8.51
CA GLU A 31 -1.60 3.50 -9.27
C GLU A 31 -2.03 4.69 -8.40
N ASN A 32 -1.59 5.89 -8.77
CA ASN A 32 -1.91 7.13 -8.06
C ASN A 32 -3.42 7.45 -8.03
N LYS A 33 -4.20 6.81 -8.91
CA LYS A 33 -5.67 6.80 -8.87
C LYS A 33 -6.18 5.38 -8.90
N THR A 34 -6.66 4.88 -7.78
CA THR A 34 -7.05 3.46 -7.63
C THR A 34 -8.49 3.34 -7.16
N VAL A 35 -9.23 2.41 -7.78
CA VAL A 35 -10.60 2.06 -7.35
C VAL A 35 -10.55 0.84 -6.45
N VAL A 36 -11.16 0.94 -5.28
CA VAL A 36 -11.33 -0.17 -4.33
C VAL A 36 -12.81 -0.37 -4.08
N ASN A 37 -13.24 -1.63 -4.02
CA ASN A 37 -14.62 -2.00 -3.73
C ASN A 37 -14.78 -2.32 -2.24
N THR A 38 -15.94 -2.02 -1.68
CA THR A 38 -16.33 -2.49 -0.33
C THR A 38 -17.80 -2.83 -0.33
N ALA A 39 -18.25 -3.70 0.57
CA ALA A 39 -19.68 -3.97 0.73
C ALA A 39 -20.41 -2.71 1.23
N VAL A 40 -21.67 -2.52 0.81
CA VAL A 40 -22.47 -1.34 1.20
C VAL A 40 -22.76 -1.27 2.70
N SER A 41 -22.67 -2.38 3.43
CA SER A 41 -23.01 -2.46 4.84
C SER A 41 -21.96 -3.18 5.67
N GLY A 42 -21.77 -2.69 6.90
CA GLY A 42 -20.95 -3.36 7.92
C GLY A 42 -21.45 -4.76 8.29
N ALA A 43 -22.73 -5.08 8.03
CA ALA A 43 -23.27 -6.44 8.20
C ALA A 43 -22.55 -7.47 7.30
N SER A 44 -21.93 -7.01 6.21
CA SER A 44 -21.10 -7.81 5.31
C SER A 44 -19.63 -7.36 5.34
N CYS A 45 -19.14 -6.90 6.50
CA CYS A 45 -17.78 -6.35 6.66
C CYS A 45 -17.47 -5.09 5.82
N GLY A 46 -18.49 -4.44 5.24
CA GLY A 46 -18.31 -3.21 4.48
C GLY A 46 -17.77 -2.07 5.33
N TYR A 47 -16.83 -1.30 4.77
CA TYR A 47 -16.36 -0.07 5.41
C TYR A 47 -17.30 1.08 5.05
N THR A 48 -18.13 1.51 6.01
CA THR A 48 -19.17 2.53 5.79
C THR A 48 -18.71 3.96 6.09
N GLY A 49 -17.47 4.14 6.56
CA GLY A 49 -16.93 5.42 7.02
C GLY A 49 -16.23 6.27 5.96
N PHE A 50 -16.29 5.90 4.67
CA PHE A 50 -15.64 6.68 3.62
C PHE A 50 -16.36 8.03 3.38
N ALA A 51 -15.57 9.09 3.30
CA ALA A 51 -16.01 10.46 3.05
C ALA A 51 -15.03 11.14 2.07
N LEU A 52 -15.57 12.00 1.20
CA LEU A 52 -14.76 12.77 0.27
C LEU A 52 -13.82 13.73 1.02
N GLY A 53 -12.56 13.79 0.58
CA GLY A 53 -11.55 14.67 1.15
C GLY A 53 -10.97 14.21 2.50
N ALA A 54 -11.40 13.06 3.02
CA ALA A 54 -10.77 12.44 4.18
C ALA A 54 -9.66 11.46 3.76
N GLU A 55 -8.69 11.27 4.65
CA GLU A 55 -7.54 10.40 4.43
C GLU A 55 -7.67 9.11 5.24
N TYR A 56 -7.20 8.00 4.67
CA TYR A 56 -7.41 6.66 5.20
C TYR A 56 -6.13 5.83 5.05
N VAL A 57 -5.92 4.90 5.98
CA VAL A 57 -5.08 3.73 5.74
C VAL A 57 -6.00 2.63 5.23
N VAL A 58 -5.75 2.18 3.99
CA VAL A 58 -6.60 1.19 3.30
C VAL A 58 -5.83 -0.11 3.13
N TYR A 59 -6.32 -1.16 3.76
CA TYR A 59 -5.83 -2.52 3.57
C TYR A 59 -6.71 -3.19 2.52
N ALA A 60 -6.25 -3.15 1.27
CA ALA A 60 -6.94 -3.76 0.15
C ALA A 60 -6.33 -5.12 -0.22
N TYR A 61 -7.17 -6.05 -0.69
CA TYR A 61 -6.78 -7.35 -1.23
C TYR A 61 -7.37 -7.54 -2.63
N GLY A 62 -6.84 -8.53 -3.35
CA GLY A 62 -7.28 -8.86 -4.70
C GLY A 62 -6.25 -8.49 -5.77
N ASN A 63 -6.67 -8.53 -7.03
CA ASN A 63 -5.84 -8.13 -8.17
C ASN A 63 -6.00 -6.63 -8.43
N ALA A 64 -5.06 -6.03 -9.16
CA ALA A 64 -5.09 -4.59 -9.47
C ALA A 64 -6.44 -4.13 -10.08
N ASP A 65 -7.04 -4.96 -10.94
CA ASP A 65 -8.32 -4.64 -11.60
C ASP A 65 -9.56 -4.84 -10.70
N LYS A 66 -9.39 -5.48 -9.54
CA LYS A 66 -10.49 -5.82 -8.61
C LYS A 66 -9.98 -5.85 -7.17
N LEU A 67 -9.62 -4.67 -6.67
CA LEU A 67 -9.29 -4.49 -5.26
C LEU A 67 -10.55 -4.39 -4.41
N GLU A 68 -10.50 -5.03 -3.24
CA GLU A 68 -11.58 -5.08 -2.25
C GLU A 68 -11.03 -4.73 -0.86
N THR A 69 -11.87 -4.13 -0.02
CA THR A 69 -11.55 -3.79 1.37
C THR A 69 -12.81 -3.73 2.23
N GLY A 70 -12.63 -3.60 3.54
CA GLY A 70 -13.70 -3.56 4.51
C GLY A 70 -13.19 -3.21 5.91
N MET A 71 -14.11 -3.16 6.87
CA MET A 71 -13.77 -2.90 8.28
C MET A 71 -13.02 -4.07 8.92
N CYS A 72 -13.11 -5.26 8.33
CA CYS A 72 -12.49 -6.49 8.83
C CYS A 72 -11.00 -6.58 8.42
N GLU A 73 -10.58 -5.82 7.41
CA GLU A 73 -9.21 -5.74 6.89
C GLU A 73 -8.35 -4.71 7.62
N ARG A 74 -8.89 -4.02 8.63
CA ARG A 74 -8.28 -2.88 9.37
C ARG A 74 -8.27 -1.54 8.64
N THR A 75 -9.02 -1.39 7.55
CA THR A 75 -9.19 -0.08 6.91
C THR A 75 -9.82 0.92 7.87
N LYS A 76 -9.23 2.11 7.98
CA LYS A 76 -9.68 3.18 8.90
C LYS A 76 -9.14 4.56 8.52
N LEU A 77 -9.70 5.58 9.15
CA LEU A 77 -9.24 6.98 9.02
C LEU A 77 -7.77 7.11 9.43
N LEU A 78 -7.01 7.92 8.69
CA LEU A 78 -5.59 8.14 8.91
C LEU A 78 -5.33 8.71 10.31
N GLU A 79 -6.19 9.61 10.80
CA GLU A 79 -6.11 10.20 12.14
C GLU A 79 -6.23 9.18 13.29
N SER A 80 -6.69 7.96 13.01
CA SER A 80 -6.84 6.86 13.97
C SER A 80 -5.90 5.68 13.66
N ALA A 81 -4.90 5.90 12.80
CA ALA A 81 -4.02 4.86 12.27
C ALA A 81 -2.55 5.00 12.73
N ASP A 82 -2.28 5.73 13.83
CA ASP A 82 -0.92 5.96 14.33
C ASP A 82 -0.10 4.68 14.52
N GLU A 83 -0.71 3.64 15.09
CA GLU A 83 -0.07 2.33 15.26
C GLU A 83 0.30 1.71 13.91
N ASP A 84 -0.62 1.73 12.94
CA ASP A 84 -0.39 1.17 11.61
C ASP A 84 0.70 1.95 10.88
N ILE A 85 0.66 3.28 10.90
CA ILE A 85 1.68 4.12 10.25
C ILE A 85 3.07 3.88 10.86
N THR A 86 3.14 3.71 12.18
CA THR A 86 4.39 3.41 12.87
C THR A 86 4.98 2.08 12.39
N GLU A 87 4.14 1.04 12.29
CA GLU A 87 4.58 -0.30 11.88
C GLU A 87 4.85 -0.41 10.37
N LEU A 88 4.06 0.29 9.54
CA LEU A 88 4.19 0.29 8.08
C LEU A 88 5.40 1.10 7.60
N GLY A 89 5.82 2.12 8.36
CA GLY A 89 6.94 2.98 8.03
C GLY A 89 6.67 3.93 6.86
N THR A 90 7.73 4.30 6.13
CA THR A 90 7.68 5.42 5.17
C THR A 90 6.86 5.15 3.91
N GLY A 91 6.76 3.89 3.46
CA GLY A 91 6.18 3.54 2.16
C GLY A 91 6.98 4.09 0.97
N TYR A 92 6.36 4.09 -0.21
CA TYR A 92 6.89 4.59 -1.48
C TYR A 92 5.78 5.21 -2.35
N ASP A 93 6.17 5.96 -3.38
CA ASP A 93 5.25 6.63 -4.29
C ASP A 93 4.44 5.63 -5.15
N PRO A 94 3.16 5.92 -5.45
CA PRO A 94 2.37 5.11 -6.36
C PRO A 94 2.84 5.22 -7.82
N ILE A 95 2.44 4.25 -8.64
CA ILE A 95 2.67 4.27 -10.08
C ILE A 95 1.87 5.42 -10.68
N LYS A 96 2.57 6.33 -11.37
CA LYS A 96 1.93 7.42 -12.09
C LYS A 96 1.50 6.92 -13.45
N THR A 97 0.19 6.80 -13.66
CA THR A 97 -0.33 6.49 -14.99
C THR A 97 -0.19 7.74 -15.85
N THR A 98 0.87 7.77 -16.66
CA THR A 98 1.04 8.77 -17.70
C THR A 98 0.00 8.49 -18.77
N ALA A 99 -1.16 9.14 -18.69
CA ALA A 99 -2.11 9.16 -19.78
C ALA A 99 -1.40 9.73 -21.02
N ASN A 100 -1.05 8.85 -21.96
CA ASN A 100 -0.63 9.11 -23.33
C ASN A 100 0.03 10.48 -23.60
N ILE A 101 1.17 10.76 -22.97
CA ILE A 101 2.08 11.78 -23.50
C ILE A 101 2.75 11.11 -24.70
N GLY A 102 2.23 11.40 -25.91
CA GLY A 102 2.84 10.99 -27.16
C GLY A 102 4.23 11.61 -27.28
N ILE A 103 5.26 10.87 -26.85
CA ILE A 103 6.64 11.17 -27.18
C ILE A 103 7.08 10.11 -28.16
N ALA A 104 7.19 10.55 -29.42
CA ALA A 104 7.93 9.85 -30.44
C ALA A 104 9.37 9.67 -29.94
N GLU A 105 9.65 8.50 -29.37
CA GLU A 105 11.01 8.08 -29.07
C GLU A 105 11.71 7.84 -30.40
N SER A 106 12.63 8.75 -30.71
CA SER A 106 13.50 8.72 -31.87
C SER A 106 14.23 7.37 -31.95
N VAL A 107 13.85 6.62 -32.97
CA VAL A 107 14.50 5.42 -33.49
C VAL A 107 16.00 5.66 -33.66
N GLU A 108 16.82 5.06 -32.79
CA GLU A 108 18.23 4.87 -33.09
C GLU A 108 18.39 3.67 -34.02
N THR A 109 18.85 4.00 -35.23
CA THR A 109 19.14 3.10 -36.34
C THR A 109 20.57 2.58 -36.23
N GLY A 110 20.76 1.27 -36.36
CA GLY A 110 22.08 0.66 -36.59
C GLY A 110 22.03 -0.88 -36.57
N LYS A 111 21.71 -1.54 -37.69
CA LYS A 111 22.63 -2.05 -38.73
C LYS A 111 23.14 -3.48 -38.51
N SER A 112 22.47 -4.41 -39.21
CA SER A 112 23.02 -5.51 -40.05
C SER A 112 24.08 -6.46 -39.47
N ALA A 113 23.72 -7.74 -39.36
CA ALA A 113 24.15 -8.81 -40.29
C ALA A 113 23.58 -10.16 -39.83
N GLY A 114 22.94 -10.90 -40.74
CA GLY A 114 22.41 -12.24 -40.47
C GLY A 114 23.36 -13.35 -40.91
N ILE A 115 23.19 -14.55 -40.33
CA ILE A 115 23.47 -15.87 -40.92
C ILE A 115 22.81 -16.94 -40.05
N GLY A 116 21.98 -17.79 -40.65
CA GLY A 116 21.23 -18.83 -39.96
C GLY A 116 21.98 -20.16 -39.80
N ASN A 117 21.35 -21.13 -39.14
CA ASN A 117 21.28 -22.50 -39.64
C ASN A 117 20.15 -23.28 -38.97
N SER A 118 19.66 -24.24 -39.73
CA SER A 118 18.62 -25.22 -39.42
C SER A 118 19.19 -26.40 -38.61
N GLY A 119 18.34 -27.05 -37.81
CA GLY A 119 18.39 -28.49 -37.62
C GLY A 119 18.78 -29.02 -36.23
N GLU A 120 18.06 -30.08 -35.86
CA GLU A 120 18.49 -31.23 -35.05
C GLU A 120 17.85 -31.37 -33.65
N LEU A 121 17.14 -32.48 -33.52
CA LEU A 121 16.53 -33.05 -32.31
C LEU A 121 17.60 -33.62 -31.38
N ALA A 122 17.44 -33.47 -30.06
CA ALA A 122 17.86 -34.49 -29.10
C ALA A 122 17.13 -34.34 -27.76
N GLN A 123 16.51 -35.44 -27.34
CA GLN A 123 16.03 -35.69 -25.98
C GLN A 123 17.21 -35.89 -25.03
N ALA A 124 17.09 -35.41 -23.79
CA ALA A 124 17.78 -36.04 -22.66
C ALA A 124 16.98 -35.81 -21.37
N SER A 125 16.67 -36.94 -20.76
CA SER A 125 16.02 -37.20 -19.49
C SER A 125 16.88 -36.82 -18.27
N GLY A 126 16.19 -36.39 -17.21
CA GLY A 126 16.46 -36.71 -15.80
C GLY A 126 17.81 -36.34 -15.21
N VAL A 127 17.83 -35.32 -14.35
CA VAL A 127 18.70 -35.31 -13.15
C VAL A 127 17.92 -34.68 -11.99
N GLU A 128 17.87 -35.46 -10.94
CA GLU A 128 17.34 -35.21 -9.61
C GLU A 128 18.20 -34.11 -8.96
N ASN A 129 17.60 -33.18 -8.20
CA ASN A 129 18.37 -32.53 -7.15
C ASN A 129 17.50 -32.20 -5.96
N GLU A 130 17.89 -32.88 -4.88
CA GLU A 130 17.41 -32.78 -3.53
C GLU A 130 17.88 -31.47 -2.88
N SER A 131 17.16 -31.09 -1.83
CA SER A 131 17.70 -30.44 -0.64
C SER A 131 18.15 -28.97 -0.78
N ALA A 132 17.22 -28.06 -0.45
CA ALA A 132 17.57 -26.75 0.06
C ALA A 132 17.25 -26.70 1.57
N THR A 133 18.32 -26.87 2.32
CA THR A 133 18.44 -26.73 3.77
C THR A 133 17.85 -25.42 4.29
N GLN A 134 17.20 -25.51 5.44
CA GLN A 134 16.74 -24.40 6.27
C GLN A 134 17.90 -23.46 6.61
N GLY A 135 17.86 -22.24 6.08
CA GLY A 135 18.71 -21.14 6.51
C GLY A 135 18.04 -20.38 7.66
N THR A 136 18.45 -20.66 8.89
CA THR A 136 18.15 -19.84 10.07
C THR A 136 18.93 -18.54 9.94
N SER A 137 18.24 -17.42 9.68
CA SER A 137 18.86 -16.10 9.76
C SER A 137 18.94 -15.65 11.22
N GLU A 138 20.06 -15.97 11.86
CA GLU A 138 20.50 -15.33 13.10
C GLU A 138 20.73 -13.84 12.84
N MET A 139 20.01 -12.97 13.58
CA MET A 139 20.20 -11.53 13.50
C MET A 139 21.51 -11.11 14.17
N PRO A 140 22.32 -10.21 13.57
CA PRO A 140 23.54 -9.72 14.20
C PRO A 140 23.25 -8.86 15.43
N LYS A 141 23.85 -9.24 16.56
CA LYS A 141 23.89 -8.48 17.80
C LYS A 141 24.70 -7.20 17.58
N GLY A 142 24.03 -6.08 17.36
CA GLY A 142 24.75 -4.80 17.20
C GLY A 142 23.91 -3.54 17.03
N TYR A 143 22.59 -3.57 17.26
CA TYR A 143 21.78 -2.36 17.16
C TYR A 143 21.89 -1.50 18.43
N TYR A 144 22.79 -0.52 18.38
CA TYR A 144 22.95 0.50 19.41
C TYR A 144 21.87 1.58 19.25
N ILE A 145 20.91 1.61 20.17
CA ILE A 145 19.95 2.70 20.32
C ILE A 145 20.66 3.84 21.07
N VAL A 146 20.89 4.97 20.40
CA VAL A 146 21.41 6.17 21.04
C VAL A 146 20.22 6.89 21.71
N PRO A 147 20.17 7.02 23.04
CA PRO A 147 19.12 7.81 23.67
C PRO A 147 19.40 9.30 23.42
N ILE A 148 18.56 9.94 22.61
CA ILE A 148 18.48 11.40 22.57
C ILE A 148 17.83 11.83 23.89
N ILE A 149 18.67 12.03 24.91
CA ILE A 149 18.27 12.75 26.12
C ILE A 149 18.06 14.19 25.68
N GLY A 150 16.81 14.52 25.38
CA GLY A 150 16.38 15.90 25.16
C GLY A 150 16.71 16.72 26.40
N ALA A 151 17.64 17.66 26.25
CA ALA A 151 17.97 18.64 27.26
C ALA A 151 16.72 19.44 27.63
N VAL A 152 16.12 19.13 28.79
CA VAL A 152 15.11 20.00 29.41
C VAL A 152 15.77 21.35 29.64
N SER A 153 15.31 22.34 28.88
CA SER A 153 15.88 23.67 28.83
C SER A 153 15.83 24.33 30.23
N LEU A 154 16.98 24.45 30.89
CA LEU A 154 17.17 25.15 32.16
C LEU A 154 16.68 26.61 32.14
N VAL A 155 16.42 27.16 30.96
CA VAL A 155 15.88 28.52 30.75
C VAL A 155 14.48 28.67 31.39
N GLY A 156 13.64 27.62 31.36
CA GLY A 156 12.30 27.68 31.94
C GLY A 156 12.30 27.80 33.48
N LEU A 157 13.23 27.09 34.14
CA LEU A 157 13.35 27.08 35.60
C LEU A 157 13.88 28.42 36.14
N VAL A 158 14.79 29.07 35.39
CA VAL A 158 15.30 30.40 35.74
C VAL A 158 14.20 31.47 35.61
N ILE A 159 13.39 31.44 34.55
CA ILE A 159 12.29 32.42 34.38
C ILE A 159 11.22 32.26 35.48
N MET A 160 10.88 31.02 35.86
CA MET A 160 9.88 30.75 36.90
C MET A 160 10.36 31.22 38.29
N LEU A 161 11.64 31.01 38.62
CA LEU A 161 12.24 31.49 39.87
C LEU A 161 12.36 33.03 39.91
N LEU A 162 12.66 33.68 38.78
CA LEU A 162 12.72 35.14 38.69
C LEU A 162 11.32 35.77 38.81
N ALA A 163 10.29 35.14 38.23
CA ALA A 163 8.91 35.59 38.38
C ALA A 163 8.39 35.45 39.82
N PHE A 164 8.75 34.37 40.52
CA PHE A 164 8.33 34.13 41.90
C PHE A 164 8.96 35.09 42.89
N ARG A 165 10.22 35.49 42.68
CA ARG A 165 10.90 36.49 43.52
C ARG A 165 10.35 37.91 43.37
N ARG A 166 9.60 38.20 42.31
CA ARG A 166 9.04 39.53 42.05
C ARG A 166 7.62 39.72 42.64
N LYS A 167 7.02 38.64 43.15
CA LYS A 167 5.64 38.63 43.69
C LYS A 167 5.55 38.48 45.21
N ARG A 168 6.69 38.46 45.92
CA ARG A 168 6.78 38.72 47.37
C ARG A 168 7.44 40.08 47.56
#